data_AF-A0A7S4P452-F1
#
_entry.id   AF-A0A7S4P452-F1
#
_cell.length_a   1.000
_cell.length_b   1.000
_cell.length_c   1.000
_cell.angle_alpha   90.00
_cell.angle_beta   90.00
_cell.angle_gamma   90.00
#
_symmetry.space_group_name_H-M   'P 1'
#
loop_
_entity.id
_entity.type
_entity.pdbx_description
1 polymer ?
#
loop_
_entity_poly.entity_id
_entity_poly.type
_entity_poly.pdbx_seq_one_letter_code
_entity_poly.pdbx_strand_id
1 'polypeptide(L)'
;GSAHLVPSSPPAVKVCLTEYDKKALRVIEDNARENSLEVETTEFDWFRPRGSDIMLDVDEWDWFLFADVMYEKRFIEPVARVIAMLLRQNKGSQAVFTDPQRSSFDSFILELRNLGLHVDTPAPCWASLK
;
A
#
# COMPACT_ATOMS: atom_id res chain seq x y z
N GLY A 1 -22.88 30.81 -26.49
CA GLY A 1 -21.74 30.65 -25.57
C GLY A 1 -21.97 29.41 -24.78
N SER A 2 -21.23 28.33 -25.08
CA SER A 2 -21.30 27.09 -24.31
C SER A 2 -20.43 27.27 -23.07
N ALA A 3 -21.06 27.37 -21.91
CA ALA A 3 -20.35 27.32 -20.64
C ALA A 3 -19.78 25.91 -20.47
N HIS A 4 -18.46 25.80 -20.53
CA HIS A 4 -17.76 24.60 -20.08
C HIS A 4 -18.00 24.46 -18.58
N LEU A 5 -18.84 23.50 -18.20
CA LEU A 5 -18.95 23.03 -16.82
C LEU A 5 -17.60 22.40 -16.47
N VAL A 6 -16.77 23.13 -15.74
CA VAL A 6 -15.61 22.57 -15.05
C VAL A 6 -16.18 21.61 -14.01
N PRO A 7 -15.81 20.32 -13.99
CA PRO A 7 -16.29 19.40 -12.96
C PRO A 7 -15.94 19.95 -11.58
N SER A 8 -16.94 20.03 -10.72
CA SER A 8 -16.81 20.41 -9.32
C SER A 8 -16.07 19.32 -8.56
N SER A 9 -14.78 19.57 -8.28
CA SER A 9 -13.86 18.73 -7.50
C SER A 9 -13.58 17.32 -8.06
N PRO A 10 -12.36 16.79 -7.87
CA PRO A 10 -12.13 15.36 -8.09
C PRO A 10 -13.04 14.53 -7.16
N PRO A 11 -13.42 13.29 -7.55
CA PRO A 11 -14.14 12.39 -6.66
C PRO A 11 -13.37 12.23 -5.35
N ALA A 12 -14.11 12.11 -4.24
CA ALA A 12 -13.50 11.87 -2.93
C ALA A 12 -12.70 10.56 -2.96
N VAL A 13 -11.43 10.62 -2.57
CA VAL A 13 -10.55 9.45 -2.45
C VAL A 13 -10.63 8.96 -1.01
N LYS A 14 -10.99 7.69 -0.81
CA LYS A 14 -10.95 7.03 0.49
C LYS A 14 -9.54 6.50 0.73
N VAL A 15 -8.95 6.79 1.88
CA VAL A 15 -7.60 6.34 2.25
C VAL A 15 -7.64 5.71 3.64
N CYS A 16 -7.09 4.51 3.78
CA CYS A 16 -6.86 3.86 5.06
C CYS A 16 -5.37 3.62 5.25
N LEU A 17 -4.83 4.06 6.38
CA LEU A 17 -3.43 3.89 6.76
C LEU A 17 -3.32 2.82 7.84
N THR A 18 -2.39 1.89 7.66
CA THR A 18 -2.22 0.77 8.59
C THR A 18 -0.88 0.77 9.26
N GLU A 19 -0.85 0.36 10.52
CA GLU A 19 0.38 0.04 11.20
C GLU A 19 0.14 -0.92 12.38
N TYR A 20 1.13 -1.72 12.77
CA TYR A 20 1.03 -2.61 13.91
C TYR A 20 1.23 -1.87 15.25
N ASP A 21 2.19 -0.94 15.33
CA ASP A 21 2.42 -0.19 16.57
C ASP A 21 1.38 0.93 16.75
N LYS A 22 0.54 0.79 17.79
CA LYS A 22 -0.45 1.81 18.19
C LYS A 22 0.14 3.19 18.43
N LYS A 23 1.40 3.30 18.85
CA LYS A 23 2.07 4.59 19.00
C LYS A 23 2.37 5.21 17.64
N ALA A 24 2.81 4.41 16.68
CA ALA A 24 3.04 4.86 15.31
C ALA A 24 1.72 5.27 14.64
N LEU A 25 0.63 4.53 14.86
CA LEU A 25 -0.71 4.93 14.40
C LEU A 25 -1.11 6.32 14.90
N ARG A 26 -0.91 6.63 16.19
CA ARG A 26 -1.20 7.97 16.72
C ARG A 26 -0.40 9.06 16.03
N VAL A 27 0.87 8.81 15.74
CA VAL A 27 1.72 9.75 14.99
C VAL A 27 1.19 9.93 13.56
N ILE A 28 0.73 8.86 12.91
CA ILE A 28 0.09 8.93 11.58
C ILE A 28 -1.18 9.80 11.64
N GLU A 29 -2.04 9.60 12.63
CA GLU A 29 -3.27 10.38 12.83
C GLU A 29 -2.96 11.86 13.08
N ASP A 30 -1.95 12.16 13.90
CA ASP A 30 -1.51 13.52 14.18
C ASP A 30 -0.96 14.19 12.91
N ASN A 31 -0.12 13.48 12.14
CA ASN A 31 0.40 13.98 10.86
C ASN A 31 -0.72 14.25 9.83
N ALA A 32 -1.71 13.35 9.73
CA ALA A 32 -2.85 13.55 8.86
C ALA A 32 -3.64 14.80 9.24
N ARG A 33 -3.87 15.01 10.54
CA ARG A 33 -4.54 16.20 11.07
C ARG A 33 -3.76 17.48 10.76
N GLU A 34 -2.45 17.49 10.95
CA GLU A 34 -1.58 18.63 10.64
C GLU A 34 -1.62 19.00 9.15
N ASN A 35 -1.83 18.03 8.27
CA ASN A 35 -1.91 18.22 6.82
C ASN A 35 -3.36 18.36 6.31
N SER A 36 -4.35 18.45 7.20
CA SER A 36 -5.78 18.52 6.84
C SER A 36 -6.22 17.38 5.91
N LEU A 37 -5.69 16.17 6.14
CA LEU A 37 -6.04 14.97 5.41
C LEU A 37 -7.12 14.18 6.16
N GLU A 38 -8.18 13.80 5.46
CA GLU A 38 -9.18 12.85 5.95
C GLU A 38 -8.72 11.43 5.60
N VAL A 39 -8.34 10.66 6.62
CA VAL A 39 -7.88 9.28 6.48
C VAL A 39 -8.49 8.41 7.57
N GLU A 40 -8.73 7.15 7.25
CA GLU A 40 -9.00 6.09 8.23
C GLU A 40 -7.68 5.50 8.71
N THR A 41 -7.64 5.01 9.94
CA THR A 41 -6.50 4.30 10.50
C THR A 41 -6.96 3.00 11.13
N THR A 42 -6.18 1.93 10.95
CA THR A 42 -6.43 0.66 11.63
C THR A 42 -5.14 -0.06 11.98
N GLU A 43 -5.19 -0.84 13.04
CA GLU A 43 -4.11 -1.78 13.35
C GLU A 43 -4.06 -2.90 12.31
N PHE A 44 -2.86 -3.23 11.85
CA PHE A 44 -2.66 -4.35 10.93
C PHE A 44 -1.33 -5.06 11.17
N ASP A 45 -1.40 -6.38 11.40
CA ASP A 45 -0.22 -7.24 11.56
C ASP A 45 -0.02 -8.11 10.32
N TRP A 46 1.05 -7.88 9.56
CA TRP A 46 1.39 -8.69 8.38
C TRP A 46 1.62 -10.17 8.70
N PHE A 47 2.04 -10.50 9.92
CA PHE A 47 2.23 -11.88 10.36
C PHE A 47 0.90 -12.57 10.70
N ARG A 48 -0.13 -11.78 11.02
CA ARG A 48 -1.44 -12.26 11.47
C ARG A 48 -2.56 -11.40 10.88
N PRO A 49 -2.74 -11.38 9.56
CA PRO A 49 -3.59 -10.39 8.90
C PRO A 49 -5.10 -10.62 9.13
N ARG A 50 -5.51 -11.64 9.90
CA ARG A 50 -6.92 -12.01 10.07
C ARG A 50 -7.67 -11.04 10.98
N GLY A 51 -8.88 -10.66 10.58
CA GLY A 51 -9.84 -9.96 11.43
C GLY A 51 -9.63 -8.45 11.58
N SER A 52 -8.85 -7.82 10.70
CA SER A 52 -8.77 -6.35 10.58
C SER A 52 -9.83 -5.82 9.62
N ASP A 53 -10.24 -4.56 9.81
CA ASP A 53 -11.32 -3.93 9.03
C ASP A 53 -11.00 -3.92 7.52
N ILE A 54 -9.72 -3.78 7.14
CA ILE A 54 -9.31 -3.82 5.73
C ILE A 54 -9.57 -5.17 5.08
N MET A 55 -9.52 -6.27 5.84
CA MET A 55 -9.84 -7.59 5.30
C MET A 55 -11.34 -7.82 5.15
N LEU A 56 -12.15 -7.11 5.93
CA LEU A 56 -13.61 -7.23 5.90
C LEU A 56 -14.18 -6.47 4.70
N ASP A 57 -13.62 -5.30 4.41
CA ASP A 57 -14.08 -4.39 3.35
C ASP A 57 -13.10 -4.34 2.16
N VAL A 58 -12.42 -5.46 1.88
CA VAL A 58 -11.34 -5.51 0.88
C VAL A 58 -11.78 -5.09 -0.53
N ASP A 59 -13.05 -5.34 -0.86
CA ASP A 59 -13.66 -5.00 -2.15
C ASP A 59 -13.88 -3.48 -2.31
N GLU A 60 -13.72 -2.68 -1.26
CA GLU A 60 -13.78 -1.21 -1.32
C GLU A 60 -12.46 -0.56 -1.74
N TRP A 61 -11.36 -1.31 -1.80
CA TRP A 61 -10.02 -0.76 -2.05
C TRP A 61 -9.51 -1.12 -3.44
N ASP A 62 -9.28 -0.10 -4.26
CA ASP A 62 -8.69 -0.27 -5.60
C ASP A 62 -7.15 -0.39 -5.56
N TRP A 63 -6.51 0.16 -4.54
CA TRP A 63 -5.05 0.27 -4.46
C TRP A 63 -4.51 -0.10 -3.07
N PHE A 64 -3.46 -0.92 -3.05
CA PHE A 64 -2.69 -1.22 -1.86
C PHE A 64 -1.27 -0.68 -2.01
N LEU A 65 -0.85 0.20 -1.10
CA LEU A 65 0.43 0.90 -1.19
C LEU A 65 1.37 0.43 -0.07
N PHE A 66 2.61 0.09 -0.43
CA PHE A 66 3.63 -0.38 0.50
C PHE A 66 4.94 0.39 0.27
N ALA A 67 5.37 1.19 1.25
CA ALA A 67 6.59 1.99 1.11
C ALA A 67 7.69 1.50 2.06
N ASP A 68 8.85 1.13 1.51
CA ASP A 68 10.04 0.66 2.24
C ASP A 68 9.77 -0.46 3.26
N VAL A 69 8.85 -1.37 2.94
CA VAL A 69 8.45 -2.47 3.84
C VAL A 69 9.41 -3.67 3.82
N MET A 70 10.42 -3.65 2.95
CA MET A 70 11.40 -4.73 2.74
C MET A 70 12.71 -4.52 3.50
N TYR A 71 12.70 -3.65 4.53
CA TYR A 71 13.87 -3.26 5.30
C TYR A 71 14.50 -4.41 6.12
N GLU A 72 13.73 -5.43 6.48
CA GLU A 72 14.24 -6.66 7.08
C GLU A 72 13.77 -7.91 6.32
N LYS A 73 14.66 -8.90 6.15
CA LYS A 73 14.35 -10.16 5.45
C LYS A 73 13.15 -10.90 6.04
N ARG A 74 12.90 -10.76 7.35
CA ARG A 74 11.77 -11.42 8.03
C ARG A 74 10.40 -10.93 7.54
N PHE A 75 10.31 -9.77 6.89
CA PHE A 75 9.05 -9.22 6.39
C PHE A 75 8.73 -9.61 4.96
N ILE A 76 9.71 -10.09 4.19
CA ILE A 76 9.53 -10.46 2.77
C ILE A 76 8.31 -11.35 2.60
N GLU A 77 8.30 -12.46 3.32
CA GLU A 77 7.32 -13.51 3.14
C GLU A 77 5.93 -13.16 3.75
N PRO A 78 5.84 -12.59 4.98
CA PRO A 78 4.58 -12.05 5.49
C PRO A 78 3.92 -11.00 4.58
N VAL A 79 4.69 -10.01 4.11
CA VAL A 79 4.18 -8.95 3.24
C VAL A 79 3.74 -9.51 1.89
N ALA A 80 4.53 -10.41 1.28
CA ALA A 80 4.16 -11.03 0.01
C ALA A 80 2.85 -11.83 0.11
N ARG A 81 2.65 -12.58 1.21
CA ARG A 81 1.38 -13.28 1.47
C ARG A 81 0.20 -12.34 1.64
N VAL A 82 0.38 -11.23 2.37
CA VAL A 82 -0.64 -10.20 2.54
C VAL A 82 -1.07 -9.63 1.19
N ILE A 83 -0.11 -9.23 0.35
CA ILE A 83 -0.39 -8.70 -0.99
C ILE A 83 -1.14 -9.73 -1.83
N ALA A 84 -0.66 -10.98 -1.85
CA ALA A 84 -1.31 -12.04 -2.61
C ALA A 84 -2.74 -12.32 -2.12
N MET A 85 -2.99 -12.23 -0.81
CA MET A 85 -4.33 -12.39 -0.25
C MET A 85 -5.26 -11.25 -0.68
N LEU A 86 -4.83 -10.00 -0.51
CA LEU A 86 -5.57 -8.79 -0.87
C LEU A 86 -5.99 -8.79 -2.35
N LEU A 87 -5.02 -9.00 -3.25
CA LEU A 87 -5.26 -9.02 -4.70
C LEU A 87 -6.14 -10.19 -5.16
N ARG A 88 -6.12 -11.32 -4.44
CA ARG A 88 -7.00 -12.46 -4.76
C ARG A 88 -8.44 -12.22 -4.34
N GLN A 89 -8.65 -11.47 -3.26
CA GLN A 89 -9.99 -11.13 -2.79
C GLN A 89 -10.62 -10.09 -3.72
N ASN A 90 -9.91 -9.01 -4.03
CA ASN A 90 -10.35 -8.01 -5.00
C ASN A 90 -9.53 -8.08 -6.30
N LYS A 91 -10.02 -8.79 -7.31
CA LYS A 91 -9.32 -8.98 -8.59
C LYS A 91 -9.15 -7.71 -9.44
N GLY A 92 -9.89 -6.65 -9.13
CA GLY A 92 -9.76 -5.35 -9.80
C GLY A 92 -8.68 -4.45 -9.18
N SER A 93 -8.20 -4.81 -7.99
CA SER A 93 -7.23 -4.02 -7.25
C SER A 93 -5.80 -4.20 -7.73
N GLN A 94 -4.93 -3.26 -7.36
CA GLN A 94 -3.51 -3.29 -7.65
C GLN A 94 -2.68 -3.03 -6.39
N ALA A 95 -1.48 -3.60 -6.36
CA ALA A 95 -0.51 -3.33 -5.30
C ALA A 95 0.71 -2.60 -5.89
N VAL A 96 1.08 -1.49 -5.27
CA VAL A 96 2.30 -0.75 -5.59
C VAL A 96 3.21 -0.81 -4.38
N PHE A 97 4.46 -1.19 -4.61
CA PHE A 97 5.48 -1.21 -3.58
C PHE A 97 6.71 -0.42 -4.02
N THR A 98 7.34 0.26 -3.07
CA THR A 98 8.59 0.99 -3.29
C THR A 98 9.67 0.48 -2.34
N ASP A 99 10.90 0.40 -2.85
CA ASP A 99 12.07 -0.02 -2.10
C ASP A 99 13.30 0.75 -2.59
N PRO A 100 14.18 1.23 -1.71
CA PRO A 100 15.40 1.95 -2.09
C PRO A 100 16.51 1.01 -2.62
N GLN A 101 16.16 -0.05 -3.34
CA GLN A 101 17.04 -1.08 -3.90
C GLN A 101 17.89 -1.81 -2.86
N ARG A 102 17.27 -2.22 -1.76
CA ARG A 102 17.88 -3.08 -0.75
C ARG A 102 18.13 -4.48 -1.33
N SER A 103 19.10 -5.19 -0.75
CA SER A 103 19.47 -6.55 -1.17
C SER A 103 18.34 -7.59 -1.04
N SER A 104 17.29 -7.27 -0.29
CA SER A 104 16.07 -8.07 -0.11
C SER A 104 15.07 -7.96 -1.28
N PHE A 105 15.18 -6.94 -2.13
CA PHE A 105 14.19 -6.64 -3.17
C PHE A 105 14.00 -7.81 -4.14
N ASP A 106 15.09 -8.37 -4.68
CA ASP A 106 15.01 -9.49 -5.63
C ASP A 106 14.34 -10.73 -5.02
N SER A 107 14.60 -10.98 -3.73
CA SER A 107 13.99 -12.09 -2.99
C SER A 107 12.49 -11.86 -2.81
N PHE A 108 12.06 -10.61 -2.59
CA PHE A 108 10.66 -10.25 -2.50
C PHE A 108 9.92 -10.38 -3.83
N ILE A 109 10.52 -9.94 -4.94
CA ILE A 109 9.94 -10.14 -6.28
C ILE A 109 9.78 -11.63 -6.59
N LEU A 110 10.78 -12.46 -6.25
CA LEU A 110 10.70 -13.90 -6.41
C LEU A 110 9.56 -14.50 -5.58
N GLU A 111 9.40 -14.06 -4.33
CA GLU A 111 8.33 -14.55 -3.45
C GLU A 111 6.93 -14.20 -4.00
N LEU A 112 6.72 -12.97 -4.47
CA LEU A 112 5.45 -12.57 -5.12
C LEU A 112 5.15 -13.43 -6.35
N ARG A 113 6.16 -13.71 -7.18
CA ARG A 113 6.02 -14.58 -8.35
C ARG A 113 5.73 -16.04 -7.97
N ASN A 114 6.35 -16.55 -6.91
CA ASN A 114 6.07 -17.89 -6.38
C ASN A 114 4.62 -18.02 -5.90
N LEU A 115 4.03 -16.93 -5.42
CA LEU A 115 2.60 -16.84 -5.07
C LEU A 115 1.69 -16.67 -6.30
N GLY A 116 2.23 -16.70 -7.52
CA GLY A 116 1.48 -16.61 -8.77
C GLY A 116 1.06 -15.20 -9.15
N LEU A 117 1.66 -14.16 -8.54
CA LEU A 117 1.40 -12.77 -8.93
C LEU A 117 2.22 -12.39 -10.17
N HIS A 118 1.60 -11.60 -11.04
CA HIS A 118 2.32 -10.88 -12.08
C HIS A 118 2.95 -9.63 -11.45
N VAL A 119 4.24 -9.41 -11.71
CA VAL A 119 5.01 -8.32 -11.10
C VAL A 119 5.81 -7.60 -12.17
N ASP A 120 5.41 -6.36 -12.43
CA ASP A 120 6.12 -5.42 -13.30
C ASP A 120 7.12 -4.61 -12.47
N THR A 121 8.37 -4.59 -12.94
CA THR A 121 9.43 -3.75 -12.36
C THR A 121 9.87 -2.75 -13.43
N PRO A 122 9.31 -1.52 -13.46
CA PRO A 122 9.72 -0.52 -14.43
C PRO A 122 11.21 -0.19 -14.26
N ALA A 123 11.88 0.16 -15.35
CA ALA A 123 13.29 0.52 -15.31
C ALA A 123 13.52 1.70 -14.33
N PRO A 124 14.58 1.67 -13.50
CA PRO A 124 14.81 2.73 -12.53
C PRO A 124 15.00 4.08 -13.22
N CYS A 125 14.15 5.05 -12.89
CA CYS A 125 14.33 6.44 -13.27
C CYS A 125 15.19 7.14 -12.20
N TRP A 126 16.48 7.26 -12.44
CA TRP A 126 17.36 8.06 -11.58
C TRP A 126 17.49 9.47 -12.13
N ALA A 127 17.40 10.45 -11.23
CA ALA A 127 17.87 11.81 -11.45
C ALA A 127 19.02 12.04 -10.46
N SER A 128 20.17 12.47 -10.95
CA SER A 128 21.26 12.93 -10.10
C SER A 128 21.37 14.45 -10.18
N LEU A 129 21.54 15.09 -9.02
CA LEU A 129 22.06 16.45 -8.97
C LEU A 129 23.58 16.36 -9.16
N LYS A 130 24.10 17.16 -10.09
CA LYS A 130 25.55 17.38 -10.23
C LYS A 130 26.05 18.31 -9.13
#